data_AF-A0A1I3U3U0-F1
#
_entry.id   AF-A0A1I3U3U0-F1
#
_cell.length_a   1.000
_cell.length_b   1.000
_cell.length_c   1.000
_cell.angle_alpha   90.00
_cell.angle_beta   90.00
_cell.angle_gamma   90.00
#
_symmetry.space_group_name_H-M   'P 1'
#
loop_
_entity.id
_entity.type
_entity.pdbx_description
1 polymer ?
#
loop_
_entity_poly.entity_id
_entity_poly.type
_entity_poly.pdbx_seq_one_letter_code
_entity_poly.pdbx_strand_id
1 'polypeptide(L)'
;MSTDGNGTGTAGGSGGGRRHHRPVVMDPALADELPGDLDPALRDEIAHTTAGALVRHGRATEDPQVVARLVALVETEGLDVVAAMWADSPPETLPGALWRLYVLREWVRRDPATVADRYRQGVAAAPVHDVVAGVVDAPGPQDVRAVADAVLSGVYTGDLAVALERAAAFCQVLATGAAFDADHLEELDPRAAVRQTRGAASLVRTAEELARAAQLWRVDRLE
;
A
#
# COMPACT_ATOMS: atom_id res chain seq x y z
N MET A 1 -54.61 10.43 57.13
CA MET A 1 -53.99 9.10 56.94
C MET A 1 -54.62 8.51 55.67
N SER A 2 -54.26 8.97 54.46
CA SER A 2 -53.02 8.72 53.71
C SER A 2 -52.67 7.24 53.60
N THR A 3 -53.02 6.64 52.47
CA THR A 3 -52.10 5.93 51.56
C THR A 3 -52.78 5.77 50.19
N ASP A 4 -52.28 6.50 49.20
CA ASP A 4 -52.52 6.32 47.77
C ASP A 4 -51.48 5.36 47.17
N GLY A 5 -51.88 4.66 46.11
CA GLY A 5 -51.00 4.35 44.97
C GLY A 5 -50.37 2.96 44.92
N ASN A 6 -50.73 2.15 43.92
CA ASN A 6 -49.97 2.05 42.66
C ASN A 6 -50.43 0.83 41.85
N GLY A 7 -51.18 1.07 40.76
CA GLY A 7 -51.60 0.06 39.81
C GLY A 7 -50.55 -0.17 38.73
N THR A 8 -50.21 -1.43 38.48
CA THR A 8 -49.28 -1.93 37.48
C THR A 8 -49.77 -1.68 36.05
N GLY A 9 -49.04 -0.85 35.30
CA GLY A 9 -49.19 -0.65 33.85
C GLY A 9 -48.09 -1.35 33.06
N THR A 10 -48.52 -2.13 32.07
CA THR A 10 -47.77 -2.94 31.10
C THR A 10 -46.87 -2.12 30.18
N ALA A 11 -45.59 -2.48 30.07
CA ALA A 11 -44.66 -1.90 29.10
C ALA A 11 -44.73 -2.66 27.76
N GLY A 12 -45.25 -1.98 26.74
CA GLY A 12 -45.17 -2.38 25.32
C GLY A 12 -43.78 -2.12 24.73
N GLY A 13 -43.41 -2.94 23.75
CA GLY A 13 -42.15 -2.83 23.03
C GLY A 13 -42.08 -1.67 22.05
N SER A 14 -40.87 -1.34 21.61
CA SER A 14 -40.59 -0.74 20.30
C SER A 14 -39.10 -0.82 19.98
N GLY A 15 -38.80 -1.27 18.75
CA GLY A 15 -37.46 -1.54 18.23
C GLY A 15 -36.57 -0.30 18.10
N GLY A 16 -35.28 -0.49 18.39
CA GLY A 16 -34.24 0.51 18.16
C GLY A 16 -33.89 0.63 16.69
N GLY A 17 -34.55 1.55 15.99
CA GLY A 17 -34.07 2.08 14.71
C GLY A 17 -32.82 2.94 14.93
N ARG A 18 -31.73 2.62 14.21
CA ARG A 18 -30.48 3.37 14.23
C ARG A 18 -30.76 4.80 13.76
N ARG A 19 -30.64 5.79 14.65
CA ARG A 19 -30.74 7.22 14.29
C ARG A 19 -29.59 7.56 13.34
N HIS A 20 -29.92 7.88 12.10
CA HIS A 20 -28.95 8.43 11.15
C HIS A 20 -28.51 9.82 11.65
N HIS A 21 -27.21 10.02 11.78
CA HIS A 21 -26.63 11.30 12.16
C HIS A 21 -26.94 12.32 11.05
N ARG A 22 -27.61 13.41 11.42
CA ARG A 22 -27.80 14.55 10.52
C ARG A 22 -26.46 15.28 10.38
N PRO A 23 -25.98 15.60 9.16
CA PRO A 23 -24.77 16.39 8.99
C PRO A 23 -24.97 17.76 9.66
N VAL A 24 -24.01 18.15 10.49
CA VAL A 24 -23.94 19.50 11.06
C VAL A 24 -23.52 20.41 9.93
N VAL A 25 -24.39 21.36 9.57
CA VAL A 25 -24.03 22.43 8.62
C VAL A 25 -23.15 23.39 9.42
N MET A 26 -21.84 23.34 9.15
CA MET A 26 -20.86 24.24 9.74
C MET A 26 -21.01 25.64 9.12
N ASP A 27 -20.82 26.66 9.96
CA ASP A 27 -20.76 28.06 9.54
C ASP A 27 -19.55 28.26 8.60
N PRO A 28 -19.72 28.81 7.38
CA PRO A 28 -18.63 28.99 6.43
C PRO A 28 -17.47 29.84 6.97
N ALA A 29 -17.71 30.74 7.94
CA ALA A 29 -16.64 31.52 8.57
C ALA A 29 -15.75 30.70 9.52
N LEU A 30 -16.23 29.55 10.02
CA LEU A 30 -15.51 28.62 10.90
C LEU A 30 -14.75 27.53 10.12
N ALA A 31 -15.05 27.35 8.83
CA ALA A 31 -14.31 26.44 7.95
C ALA A 31 -12.95 27.02 7.52
N ASP A 32 -12.84 28.35 7.44
CA ASP A 32 -11.63 29.07 7.01
C ASP A 32 -10.51 29.12 8.07
N GLU A 33 -10.77 28.72 9.32
CA GLU A 33 -9.78 28.73 10.42
C GLU A 33 -9.14 27.35 10.72
N LEU A 34 -9.50 26.30 9.98
CA LEU A 34 -8.75 25.04 10.01
C LEU A 34 -7.53 25.19 9.09
N PRO A 35 -6.29 24.79 9.47
CA PRO A 35 -5.16 24.74 8.55
C PRO A 35 -5.60 23.96 7.31
N GLY A 36 -5.84 24.69 6.22
CA GLY A 36 -6.54 24.18 5.06
C GLY A 36 -5.77 23.02 4.47
N ASP A 37 -6.31 21.82 4.66
CA ASP A 37 -5.97 20.66 3.87
C ASP A 37 -6.01 21.10 2.40
N LEU A 38 -4.90 20.98 1.66
CA LEU A 38 -4.77 21.47 0.27
C LEU A 38 -6.03 21.13 -0.53
N ASP A 39 -6.56 22.05 -1.35
CA ASP A 39 -7.70 21.74 -2.23
C ASP A 39 -7.50 20.37 -2.90
N PRO A 40 -8.45 19.41 -2.75
CA PRO A 40 -8.30 18.06 -3.30
C PRO A 40 -7.89 18.05 -4.77
N ALA A 41 -8.42 18.98 -5.58
CA ALA A 41 -8.05 19.09 -6.99
C ALA A 41 -6.57 19.49 -7.19
N LEU A 42 -6.10 20.46 -6.41
CA LEU A 42 -4.70 20.88 -6.41
C LEU A 42 -3.78 19.78 -5.91
N ARG A 43 -4.19 19.03 -4.89
CA ARG A 43 -3.41 17.91 -4.35
C ARG A 43 -3.24 16.80 -5.39
N ASP A 44 -4.31 16.49 -6.11
CA ASP A 44 -4.29 15.51 -7.20
C ASP A 44 -3.43 15.99 -8.38
N GLU A 45 -3.52 17.26 -8.77
CA GLU A 45 -2.66 17.86 -9.81
C GLU A 45 -1.18 17.78 -9.44
N ILE A 46 -0.83 18.11 -8.18
CA ILE A 46 0.53 18.02 -7.66
C ILE A 46 1.01 16.56 -7.68
N ALA A 47 0.17 15.61 -7.28
CA ALA A 47 0.50 14.20 -7.28
C ALA A 47 0.87 13.70 -8.69
N HIS A 48 0.01 13.95 -9.68
CA HIS A 48 0.25 13.54 -11.07
C HIS A 48 1.46 14.27 -11.69
N THR A 49 1.60 15.57 -11.42
CA THR A 49 2.73 16.37 -11.93
C THR A 49 4.07 15.85 -11.39
N THR A 50 4.16 15.59 -10.09
CA THR A 50 5.37 15.11 -9.43
C THR A 50 5.71 13.67 -9.83
N ALA A 51 4.72 12.77 -9.87
CA ALA A 51 4.89 11.40 -10.34
C ALA A 51 5.37 11.34 -11.80
N GLY A 52 4.73 12.10 -12.69
CA GLY A 52 5.12 12.19 -14.09
C GLY A 52 6.52 12.79 -14.27
N ALA A 53 6.88 13.82 -13.51
CA ALA A 53 8.22 14.41 -13.55
C ALA A 53 9.29 13.41 -13.12
N LEU A 54 9.03 12.64 -12.06
CA LEU A 54 9.97 11.64 -11.54
C LEU A 54 10.27 10.55 -12.59
N VAL A 55 9.24 9.98 -13.21
CA VAL A 55 9.40 8.93 -14.22
C VAL A 55 10.03 9.46 -15.51
N ARG A 56 9.69 10.68 -15.94
CA ARG A 56 10.32 11.31 -17.11
C ARG A 56 11.80 11.63 -16.86
N HIS A 57 12.15 12.15 -15.69
CA HIS A 57 13.53 12.51 -15.37
C HIS A 57 14.42 11.27 -15.17
N GLY A 58 13.87 10.21 -14.58
CA GLY A 58 14.51 8.89 -14.56
C GLY A 58 14.86 8.43 -15.97
N ARG A 59 13.87 8.42 -16.88
CA ARG A 59 14.07 7.97 -18.27
C ARG A 59 15.07 8.79 -19.07
N ALA A 60 15.16 10.09 -18.81
CA ALA A 60 16.14 10.95 -19.48
C ALA A 60 17.58 10.73 -18.98
N THR A 61 17.76 9.99 -17.87
CA THR A 61 19.03 9.73 -17.22
C THR A 61 19.42 8.26 -17.40
N GLU A 62 20.34 7.97 -18.32
CA GLU A 62 20.85 6.61 -18.55
C GLU A 62 21.99 6.21 -17.59
N ASP A 63 22.38 7.07 -16.64
CA ASP A 63 23.48 6.80 -15.69
C ASP A 63 22.97 6.14 -14.39
N PRO A 64 23.31 4.84 -14.14
CA PRO A 64 22.92 4.14 -12.92
C PRO A 64 23.41 4.81 -11.64
N GLN A 65 24.53 5.54 -11.68
CA GLN A 65 25.02 6.28 -10.52
C GLN A 65 24.17 7.50 -10.21
N VAL A 66 23.59 8.14 -11.23
CA VAL A 66 22.68 9.27 -11.03
C VAL A 66 21.33 8.77 -10.52
N VAL A 67 20.83 7.63 -10.99
CA VAL A 67 19.64 6.96 -10.41
C VAL A 67 19.87 6.63 -8.94
N ALA A 68 20.98 5.98 -8.60
CA ALA A 68 21.32 5.66 -7.20
C ALA A 68 21.46 6.92 -6.34
N ARG A 69 21.98 8.02 -6.91
CA ARG A 69 22.12 9.31 -6.21
C ARG A 69 20.81 10.06 -6.08
N LEU A 70 19.91 9.97 -7.07
CA LEU A 70 18.53 10.46 -6.99
C LEU A 70 17.80 9.71 -5.89
N VAL A 71 17.83 8.38 -5.92
CA VAL A 71 17.28 7.49 -4.88
C VAL A 71 17.84 7.86 -3.50
N ALA A 72 19.15 8.06 -3.36
CA ALA A 72 19.78 8.44 -2.09
C ALA A 72 19.44 9.88 -1.63
N LEU A 73 19.36 10.85 -2.55
CA LEU A 73 18.99 12.24 -2.24
C LEU A 73 17.52 12.32 -1.78
N VAL A 74 16.69 11.55 -2.44
CA VAL A 74 15.28 11.30 -2.14
C VAL A 74 15.14 10.57 -0.79
N GLU A 75 16.00 9.61 -0.46
CA GLU A 75 16.07 8.95 0.85
C GLU A 75 16.50 9.86 2.02
N THR A 76 17.23 10.94 1.75
CA THR A 76 17.82 11.73 2.83
C THR A 76 16.81 12.73 3.42
N GLU A 77 15.98 13.41 2.62
CA GLU A 77 14.90 14.30 3.12
C GLU A 77 13.66 14.47 2.18
N GLY A 78 13.56 13.77 1.03
CA GLY A 78 12.64 14.16 -0.06
C GLY A 78 11.52 13.17 -0.45
N LEU A 79 11.75 11.85 -0.39
CA LEU A 79 10.78 10.87 -0.88
C LEU A 79 9.57 10.80 -0.01
N ASP A 80 9.75 10.80 1.31
CA ASP A 80 8.66 10.63 2.27
C ASP A 80 7.63 11.74 2.09
N VAL A 81 8.11 12.97 1.81
CA VAL A 81 7.27 14.13 1.51
C VAL A 81 6.56 13.97 0.16
N VAL A 82 7.28 13.56 -0.88
CA VAL A 82 6.70 13.38 -2.22
C VAL A 82 5.71 12.23 -2.27
N ALA A 83 6.05 11.12 -1.63
CA ALA A 83 5.24 9.93 -1.49
C ALA A 83 3.98 10.24 -0.67
N ALA A 84 4.08 11.06 0.38
CA ALA A 84 2.91 11.52 1.12
C ALA A 84 1.89 12.28 0.23
N MET A 85 2.36 12.99 -0.81
CA MET A 85 1.46 13.63 -1.78
C MET A 85 0.71 12.63 -2.67
N TRP A 86 1.18 11.39 -2.79
CA TRP A 86 0.57 10.34 -3.60
C TRP A 86 -0.33 9.38 -2.81
N ALA A 87 -0.31 9.46 -1.48
CA ALA A 87 -0.93 8.47 -0.61
C ALA A 87 -2.45 8.30 -0.84
N ASP A 88 -3.12 9.38 -1.25
CA ASP A 88 -4.57 9.39 -1.53
C ASP A 88 -4.90 9.08 -3.00
N SER A 89 -3.89 8.89 -3.85
CA SER A 89 -4.10 8.64 -5.28
C SER A 89 -4.66 7.23 -5.56
N PRO A 90 -5.59 7.08 -6.51
CA PRO A 90 -6.14 5.77 -6.86
C PRO A 90 -5.07 4.76 -7.33
N PRO A 91 -5.23 3.45 -7.07
CA PRO A 91 -4.26 2.42 -7.50
C PRO A 91 -3.94 2.41 -9.00
N GLU A 92 -4.93 2.77 -9.81
CA GLU A 92 -4.85 2.74 -11.27
C GLU A 92 -4.32 4.05 -11.88
N THR A 93 -3.72 4.93 -11.07
CA THR A 93 -2.97 6.11 -11.51
C THR A 93 -1.48 5.93 -11.26
N LEU A 94 -0.66 6.69 -11.97
CA LEU A 94 0.79 6.72 -11.82
C LEU A 94 1.22 7.07 -10.38
N PRO A 95 0.74 8.15 -9.75
CA PRO A 95 1.10 8.42 -8.35
C PRO A 95 0.68 7.29 -7.40
N GLY A 96 -0.50 6.68 -7.58
CA GLY A 96 -0.96 5.60 -6.73
C GLY A 96 -0.15 4.30 -6.89
N ALA A 97 0.36 4.02 -8.09
CA ALA A 97 1.28 2.92 -8.33
C ALA A 97 2.66 3.18 -7.70
N LEU A 98 3.21 4.40 -7.84
CA LEU A 98 4.49 4.78 -7.23
C LEU A 98 4.44 4.76 -5.70
N TRP A 99 3.33 5.18 -5.10
CA TRP A 99 3.11 5.09 -3.65
C TRP A 99 3.20 3.64 -3.14
N ARG A 100 2.56 2.70 -3.84
CA ARG A 100 2.60 1.28 -3.47
C ARG A 100 4.01 0.70 -3.56
N LEU A 101 4.76 1.06 -4.60
CA LEU A 101 6.17 0.68 -4.70
C LEU A 101 7.00 1.25 -3.54
N TYR A 102 6.76 2.52 -3.19
CA TYR A 102 7.43 3.17 -2.06
C TYR A 102 7.12 2.46 -0.73
N VAL A 103 5.84 2.23 -0.41
CA VAL A 103 5.42 1.56 0.83
C VAL A 103 5.99 0.14 0.92
N LEU A 104 5.95 -0.61 -0.18
CA LEU A 104 6.55 -1.95 -0.25
C LEU A 104 8.04 -1.89 0.08
N ARG A 105 8.77 -0.96 -0.55
CA ARG A 105 10.20 -0.80 -0.34
C ARG A 105 10.53 -0.37 1.10
N GLU A 106 9.74 0.53 1.67
CA GLU A 106 9.93 0.96 3.05
C GLU A 106 9.68 -0.18 4.04
N TRP A 107 8.68 -1.02 3.77
CA TRP A 107 8.45 -2.22 4.58
C TRP A 107 9.67 -3.17 4.53
N VAL A 108 10.22 -3.43 3.34
CA VAL A 108 11.43 -4.27 3.19
C VAL A 108 12.65 -3.65 3.89
N ARG A 109 12.81 -2.32 3.81
CA ARG A 109 13.90 -1.61 4.48
C ARG A 109 13.80 -1.76 6.01
N ARG A 110 12.60 -1.55 6.55
CA ARG A 110 12.34 -1.54 8.00
C ARG A 110 12.46 -2.91 8.64
N ASP A 111 12.00 -3.97 7.97
CA ASP A 111 12.02 -5.33 8.52
C ASP A 111 12.38 -6.39 7.46
N PRO A 112 13.64 -6.39 6.99
CA PRO A 112 14.06 -7.29 5.93
C PRO A 112 14.12 -8.76 6.38
N ALA A 113 14.24 -9.03 7.69
CA ALA A 113 14.31 -10.38 8.23
C ALA A 113 12.96 -11.08 8.12
N THR A 114 11.88 -10.41 8.56
CA THR A 114 10.51 -10.91 8.42
C THR A 114 10.13 -11.08 6.95
N VAL A 115 10.51 -10.13 6.09
CA VAL A 115 10.24 -10.24 4.65
C VAL A 115 10.95 -11.44 4.04
N ALA A 116 12.24 -11.63 4.33
CA ALA A 116 13.01 -12.76 3.80
C ALA A 116 12.44 -14.11 4.29
N ASP A 117 12.00 -14.19 5.54
CA ASP A 117 11.39 -15.41 6.06
C ASP A 117 10.06 -15.74 5.38
N ARG A 118 9.15 -14.75 5.29
CA ARG A 118 7.90 -14.91 4.53
C ARG A 118 8.15 -15.28 3.07
N TYR A 119 9.15 -14.68 2.44
CA TYR A 119 9.49 -14.97 1.06
C TYR A 119 9.89 -16.44 0.88
N ARG A 120 10.78 -16.95 1.75
CA ARG A 120 11.19 -18.36 1.74
C ARG A 120 10.01 -19.31 1.95
N GLN A 121 9.09 -18.97 2.84
CA GLN A 121 7.89 -19.78 3.08
C GLN A 121 6.95 -19.81 1.85
N GLY A 122 6.90 -18.71 1.08
CA GLY A 122 6.05 -18.61 -0.11
C GLY A 122 6.63 -19.23 -1.38
N VAL A 123 7.96 -19.23 -1.53
CA VAL A 123 8.64 -19.53 -2.80
C VAL A 123 8.30 -20.91 -3.37
N ALA A 124 8.22 -21.92 -2.50
CA ALA A 124 7.94 -23.31 -2.89
C ALA A 124 6.54 -23.49 -3.50
N ALA A 125 5.59 -22.64 -3.13
CA ALA A 125 4.20 -22.69 -3.58
C ALA A 125 3.88 -21.64 -4.67
N ALA A 126 4.81 -20.72 -4.95
CA ALA A 126 4.64 -19.66 -5.96
C ALA A 126 5.82 -19.58 -6.95
N PRO A 127 6.24 -20.69 -7.59
CA PRO A 127 7.48 -20.74 -8.38
C PRO A 127 7.47 -19.81 -9.61
N VAL A 128 6.31 -19.57 -10.22
CA VAL A 128 6.19 -18.63 -11.35
C VAL A 128 6.42 -17.19 -10.89
N HIS A 129 5.85 -16.82 -9.75
CA HIS A 129 5.98 -15.47 -9.20
C HIS A 129 7.39 -15.21 -8.66
N ASP A 130 8.07 -16.22 -8.14
CA ASP A 130 9.47 -16.14 -7.74
C ASP A 130 10.39 -15.80 -8.91
N VAL A 131 10.26 -16.55 -10.02
CA VAL A 131 11.01 -16.28 -11.26
C VAL A 131 10.76 -14.86 -11.77
N VAL A 132 9.51 -14.39 -11.75
CA VAL A 132 9.18 -13.03 -12.19
C VAL A 132 9.74 -11.99 -11.22
N ALA A 133 9.64 -12.18 -9.91
CA ALA A 133 10.22 -11.27 -8.93
C ALA A 133 11.75 -11.16 -9.10
N GLY A 134 12.40 -12.25 -9.51
CA GLY A 134 13.83 -12.32 -9.80
C GLY A 134 14.66 -12.29 -8.52
N VAL A 135 14.20 -12.98 -7.48
CA VAL A 135 14.91 -13.18 -6.23
C VAL A 135 15.82 -14.40 -6.37
N VAL A 136 16.97 -14.41 -5.69
CA VAL A 136 17.88 -15.57 -5.67
C VAL A 136 17.30 -16.71 -4.83
N ASP A 137 17.69 -17.96 -5.12
CA ASP A 137 17.29 -19.14 -4.35
C ASP A 137 17.65 -18.98 -2.86
N ALA A 138 16.64 -19.14 -1.98
CA ALA A 138 16.73 -18.99 -0.52
C ALA A 138 17.23 -17.61 -0.04
N PRO A 139 16.48 -16.52 -0.27
CA PRO A 139 16.95 -15.17 0.01
C PRO A 139 17.16 -14.89 1.49
N GLY A 140 18.26 -14.21 1.78
CA GLY A 140 18.50 -13.53 3.04
C GLY A 140 17.94 -12.11 3.05
N PRO A 141 18.04 -11.41 4.20
CA PRO A 141 17.58 -10.03 4.36
C PRO A 141 18.20 -9.04 3.35
N GLN A 142 19.44 -9.26 2.92
CA GLN A 142 20.11 -8.40 1.95
C GLN A 142 19.59 -8.62 0.52
N ASP A 143 19.21 -9.86 0.18
CA ASP A 143 18.73 -10.20 -1.16
C ASP A 143 17.34 -9.60 -1.42
N VAL A 144 16.43 -9.67 -0.43
CA VAL A 144 15.11 -9.04 -0.55
C VAL A 144 15.21 -7.51 -0.62
N ARG A 145 16.18 -6.90 0.06
CA ARG A 145 16.48 -5.47 -0.07
C ARG A 145 16.97 -5.12 -1.46
N ALA A 146 17.93 -5.88 -1.98
CA ALA A 146 18.46 -5.68 -3.32
C ALA A 146 17.34 -5.80 -4.38
N VAL A 147 16.40 -6.72 -4.21
CA VAL A 147 15.24 -6.86 -5.10
C VAL A 147 14.30 -5.64 -5.01
N ALA A 148 13.97 -5.19 -3.80
CA ALA A 148 13.14 -4.00 -3.62
C ALA A 148 13.80 -2.74 -4.22
N ASP A 149 15.11 -2.60 -4.05
CA ASP A 149 15.89 -1.49 -4.63
C ASP A 149 16.00 -1.62 -6.16
N ALA A 150 16.12 -2.83 -6.71
CA ALA A 150 16.13 -3.07 -8.15
C ALA A 150 14.77 -2.77 -8.81
N VAL A 151 13.67 -3.12 -8.14
CA VAL A 151 12.31 -2.77 -8.58
C VAL A 151 12.16 -1.25 -8.67
N LEU A 152 12.57 -0.51 -7.63
CA LEU A 152 12.54 0.96 -7.68
C LEU A 152 13.49 1.52 -8.73
N SER A 153 14.69 0.96 -8.89
CA SER A 153 15.64 1.38 -9.94
C SER A 153 15.07 1.16 -11.35
N GLY A 154 14.24 0.13 -11.55
CA GLY A 154 13.51 -0.14 -12.80
C GLY A 154 12.53 0.97 -13.20
N VAL A 155 11.91 1.63 -12.22
CA VAL A 155 11.06 2.83 -12.45
C VAL A 155 11.85 3.93 -13.15
N TYR A 156 13.10 4.13 -12.76
CA TYR A 156 13.95 5.20 -13.28
C TYR A 156 14.63 4.82 -14.58
N THR A 157 14.93 3.55 -14.83
CA THR A 157 15.65 3.11 -16.05
C THR A 157 14.74 2.88 -17.27
N GLY A 158 13.45 3.21 -17.16
CA GLY A 158 12.51 3.24 -18.27
C GLY A 158 11.69 1.98 -18.49
N ASP A 159 11.76 1.02 -17.57
CA ASP A 159 10.98 -0.21 -17.62
C ASP A 159 9.96 -0.29 -16.46
N LEU A 160 9.10 0.75 -16.36
CA LEU A 160 8.11 0.85 -15.30
C LEU A 160 7.12 -0.33 -15.31
N ALA A 161 6.70 -0.81 -16.49
CA ALA A 161 5.82 -1.97 -16.56
C ALA A 161 6.47 -3.22 -15.93
N VAL A 162 7.73 -3.52 -16.26
CA VAL A 162 8.41 -4.67 -15.66
C VAL A 162 8.65 -4.43 -14.18
N ALA A 163 9.04 -3.22 -13.76
CA ALA A 163 9.19 -2.91 -12.34
C ALA A 163 7.90 -3.19 -11.55
N LEU A 164 6.75 -2.74 -12.06
CA LEU A 164 5.43 -2.99 -11.46
C LEU A 164 5.07 -4.48 -11.44
N GLU A 165 5.38 -5.25 -12.48
CA GLU A 165 5.15 -6.69 -12.51
C GLU A 165 6.02 -7.47 -11.54
N ARG A 166 7.30 -7.11 -11.45
CA ARG A 166 8.23 -7.71 -10.49
C ARG A 166 7.76 -7.44 -9.05
N ALA A 167 7.31 -6.23 -8.78
CA ALA A 167 6.72 -5.86 -7.49
C ALA A 167 5.43 -6.65 -7.20
N ALA A 168 4.53 -6.76 -8.19
CA ALA A 168 3.31 -7.54 -8.06
C ALA A 168 3.62 -9.02 -7.75
N ALA A 169 4.55 -9.62 -8.49
CA ALA A 169 4.98 -10.99 -8.26
C ALA A 169 5.62 -11.18 -6.88
N PHE A 170 6.46 -10.23 -6.44
CA PHE A 170 7.04 -10.23 -5.10
C PHE A 170 5.94 -10.20 -4.01
N CYS A 171 4.92 -9.35 -4.16
CA CYS A 171 3.76 -9.32 -3.26
C CYS A 171 2.99 -10.66 -3.24
N GLN A 172 2.83 -11.34 -4.39
CA GLN A 172 2.19 -12.66 -4.45
C GLN A 172 2.96 -13.72 -3.67
N VAL A 173 4.29 -13.80 -3.84
CA VAL A 173 5.12 -14.74 -3.07
C VAL A 173 4.99 -14.49 -1.56
N LEU A 174 5.04 -13.23 -1.14
CA LEU A 174 4.87 -12.87 0.27
C LEU A 174 3.48 -13.17 0.80
N ALA A 175 2.43 -12.98 -0.01
CA ALA A 175 1.07 -13.34 0.36
C ALA A 175 0.93 -14.85 0.57
N THR A 176 1.53 -15.66 -0.32
CA THR A 176 1.58 -17.11 -0.18
C THR A 176 2.28 -17.52 1.12
N GLY A 177 3.47 -16.97 1.39
CA GLY A 177 4.18 -17.26 2.64
C GLY A 177 3.39 -16.86 3.88
N ALA A 178 2.73 -15.70 3.85
CA ALA A 178 1.87 -15.26 4.95
C ALA A 178 0.67 -16.19 5.16
N ALA A 179 0.06 -16.74 4.12
CA ALA A 179 -1.02 -17.72 4.27
C ALA A 179 -0.53 -19.01 4.96
N PHE A 180 0.62 -19.55 4.57
CA PHE A 180 1.20 -20.73 5.22
C PHE A 180 1.52 -20.51 6.71
N ASP A 181 2.07 -19.36 7.05
CA ASP A 181 2.34 -18.99 8.44
C ASP A 181 1.03 -18.87 9.25
N ALA A 182 -0.05 -18.36 8.64
CA ALA A 182 -1.36 -18.28 9.27
C ALA A 182 -1.91 -19.67 9.61
N ASP A 183 -1.80 -20.62 8.69
CA ASP A 183 -2.26 -22.01 8.88
C ASP A 183 -1.48 -22.68 10.02
N HIS A 184 -0.18 -22.43 10.13
CA HIS A 184 0.63 -22.97 11.24
C HIS A 184 0.25 -22.38 12.60
N LEU A 185 -0.16 -21.11 12.63
CA LEU A 185 -0.54 -20.39 13.84
C LEU A 185 -1.99 -20.67 14.29
N GLU A 186 -2.83 -21.29 13.46
CA GLU A 186 -4.28 -21.41 13.71
C GLU A 186 -4.60 -22.07 15.06
N GLU A 187 -3.86 -23.13 15.43
CA GLU A 187 -4.05 -23.84 16.70
C GLU A 187 -3.29 -23.19 17.88
N LEU A 188 -2.16 -22.53 17.61
CA LEU A 188 -1.24 -22.03 18.63
C LEU A 188 -1.56 -20.60 19.08
N ASP A 189 -1.89 -19.72 18.13
CA ASP A 189 -2.34 -18.34 18.36
C ASP A 189 -3.35 -17.93 17.26
N PRO A 190 -4.65 -18.22 17.47
CA PRO A 190 -5.70 -17.87 16.51
C PRO A 190 -5.76 -16.37 16.19
N ARG A 191 -5.36 -15.49 17.13
CA ARG A 191 -5.35 -14.05 16.88
C ARG A 191 -4.21 -13.65 15.95
N ALA A 192 -3.04 -14.29 16.08
CA ALA A 192 -1.93 -14.10 15.15
C ALA A 192 -2.27 -14.63 13.76
N ALA A 193 -2.88 -15.81 13.66
CA ALA A 193 -3.37 -16.36 12.40
C ALA A 193 -4.29 -15.38 11.66
N VAL A 194 -5.31 -14.82 12.33
CA VAL A 194 -6.21 -13.81 11.73
C VAL A 194 -5.46 -12.57 11.23
N ARG A 195 -4.45 -12.08 11.96
CA ARG A 195 -3.63 -10.95 11.51
C ARG A 195 -2.84 -11.30 10.25
N GLN A 196 -2.28 -12.50 10.21
CA GLN A 196 -1.48 -12.97 9.09
C GLN A 196 -2.34 -13.20 7.83
N THR A 197 -3.52 -13.80 7.96
CA THR A 197 -4.48 -13.95 6.85
C THR A 197 -4.90 -12.59 6.27
N ARG A 198 -5.14 -11.58 7.11
CA ARG A 198 -5.44 -10.22 6.65
C ARG A 198 -4.25 -9.58 5.94
N GLY A 199 -3.03 -9.79 6.47
CA GLY A 199 -1.79 -9.36 5.82
C GLY A 199 -1.62 -9.97 4.43
N ALA A 200 -1.86 -11.28 4.30
CA ALA A 200 -1.84 -11.99 3.03
C ALA A 200 -2.87 -11.38 2.05
N ALA A 201 -4.11 -11.17 2.48
CA ALA A 201 -5.15 -10.57 1.64
C ALA A 201 -4.81 -9.13 1.19
N SER A 202 -4.16 -8.33 2.03
CA SER A 202 -3.67 -7.00 1.65
C SER A 202 -2.56 -7.10 0.60
N LEU A 203 -1.62 -8.03 0.74
CA LEU A 203 -0.54 -8.26 -0.23
C LEU A 203 -1.09 -8.73 -1.59
N VAL A 204 -2.10 -9.61 -1.62
CA VAL A 204 -2.78 -10.01 -2.85
C VAL A 204 -3.39 -8.80 -3.55
N ARG A 205 -4.12 -7.95 -2.81
CA ARG A 205 -4.73 -6.74 -3.37
C ARG A 205 -3.67 -5.81 -3.97
N THR A 206 -2.58 -5.56 -3.24
CA THR A 206 -1.48 -4.74 -3.74
C THR A 206 -0.85 -5.33 -5.00
N ALA A 207 -0.70 -6.66 -5.07
CA ALA A 207 -0.20 -7.32 -6.27
C ALA A 207 -1.13 -7.12 -7.48
N GLU A 208 -2.44 -7.27 -7.30
CA GLU A 208 -3.44 -7.04 -8.34
C GLU A 208 -3.43 -5.59 -8.85
N GLU A 209 -3.35 -4.63 -7.93
CA GLU A 209 -3.27 -3.19 -8.23
C GLU A 209 -2.00 -2.87 -9.05
N LEU A 210 -0.84 -3.39 -8.63
CA LEU A 210 0.43 -3.18 -9.34
C LEU A 210 0.44 -3.85 -10.72
N ALA A 211 -0.08 -5.08 -10.83
CA ALA A 211 -0.22 -5.76 -12.11
C ALA A 211 -1.17 -5.01 -13.06
N ARG A 212 -2.27 -4.46 -12.52
CA ARG A 212 -3.19 -3.62 -13.30
C ARG A 212 -2.52 -2.33 -13.77
N ALA A 213 -1.78 -1.65 -12.91
CA ALA A 213 -1.00 -0.47 -13.28
C ALA A 213 0.03 -0.79 -14.39
N ALA A 214 0.71 -1.95 -14.31
CA ALA A 214 1.64 -2.39 -15.36
C ALA A 214 0.95 -2.57 -16.72
N GLN A 215 -0.27 -3.13 -16.73
CA GLN A 215 -1.07 -3.25 -17.96
C GLN A 215 -1.45 -1.89 -18.51
N LEU A 216 -1.94 -0.98 -17.67
CA LEU A 216 -2.33 0.38 -18.06
C LEU A 216 -1.13 1.16 -18.62
N TRP A 217 0.05 1.00 -18.03
CA TRP A 217 1.28 1.62 -18.52
C TRP A 217 1.63 1.19 -19.95
N ARG A 218 1.52 -0.11 -20.26
CA ARG A 218 1.85 -0.62 -21.61
C ARG A 218 0.96 -0.11 -22.72
N VAL A 219 -0.26 0.32 -22.38
CA VAL A 219 -1.22 0.84 -23.34
C VAL A 219 -1.35 2.37 -23.24
N ASP A 220 -0.42 3.04 -22.56
CA ASP A 220 -0.39 4.49 -22.36
C ASP A 220 -1.67 5.04 -21.70
N ARG A 221 -2.21 4.30 -20.71
CA ARG A 221 -3.44 4.64 -19.96
C ARG A 221 -3.23 4.83 -18.47
N LEU A 222 -1.99 4.75 -17.99
CA LEU A 222 -1.64 5.04 -16.60
C LEU A 222 -1.16 6.49 -16.53
N GLU A 223 -2.01 7.37 -15.99
CA GLU A 223 -1.78 8.81 -15.87
C GLU A 223 -1.28 9.20 -14.49
#